data_AF-A0ABC9WKS5-F1
#
_entry.id   AF-A0ABC9WKS5-F1
#
_cell.length_a   1.000
_cell.length_b   1.000
_cell.length_c   1.000
_cell.angle_alpha   90.00
_cell.angle_beta   90.00
_cell.angle_gamma   90.00
#
_symmetry.space_group_name_H-M   'P 1'
#
loop_
_entity.id
_entity.type
_entity.pdbx_description
1 polymer ?
#
loop_
_entity_poly.entity_id
_entity_poly.type
_entity_poly.pdbx_seq_one_letter_code
_entity_poly.pdbx_strand_id
1 'polypeptide(L)'
;MPVLQQSIHPAPTANLDRTDDTVYSNVMDLVRAVLQLKNEISLLPPEGYILVVKNVGLSLRKLIGSVDEILPILPAASRTEIEGTQKLLNKDLADLINKMRLAQQNAVTSLSEECKRQMLTASHTLAVDAKNLLDAVDQAKVQANLVKLCLE
;
A
#
# COMPACT_ATOMS: atom_id res chain seq x y z
N MET A 1 -11.48 20.01 -27.78
CA MET A 1 -10.16 19.36 -27.62
C MET A 1 -10.32 18.30 -26.54
N PRO A 2 -10.13 17.00 -26.83
CA PRO A 2 -10.32 15.96 -25.82
C PRO A 2 -9.11 15.93 -24.89
N VAL A 3 -9.38 15.96 -23.58
CA VAL A 3 -8.36 15.75 -22.54
C VAL A 3 -7.98 14.28 -22.51
N LEU A 4 -6.71 13.99 -22.83
CA LEU A 4 -6.15 12.66 -22.69
C LEU A 4 -6.06 12.31 -21.21
N GLN A 5 -6.86 11.33 -20.79
CA GLN A 5 -6.82 10.74 -19.46
C GLN A 5 -5.46 10.07 -19.28
N GLN A 6 -4.55 10.73 -18.57
CA GLN A 6 -3.25 10.16 -18.22
C GLN A 6 -3.48 9.00 -17.25
N SER A 7 -3.32 7.79 -17.76
CA SER A 7 -3.22 6.58 -16.93
C SER A 7 -1.97 6.71 -16.08
N ILE A 8 -2.15 6.92 -14.77
CA ILE A 8 -1.05 6.97 -13.81
C ILE A 8 -0.55 5.54 -13.64
N HIS A 9 0.31 5.10 -14.55
CA HIS A 9 1.14 3.92 -14.29
C HIS A 9 2.26 4.40 -13.37
N PRO A 10 2.37 3.90 -12.12
CA PRO A 10 3.57 4.12 -11.32
C PRO A 10 4.74 3.48 -12.07
N ALA A 11 5.50 4.30 -12.79
CA ALA A 11 6.75 3.88 -13.40
C ALA A 11 7.68 3.41 -12.26
N PRO A 12 8.24 2.19 -12.34
CA PRO A 12 9.19 1.73 -11.35
C PRO A 12 10.39 2.68 -11.28
N THR A 13 10.74 3.10 -10.07
CA THR A 13 11.89 3.95 -9.76
C THR A 13 13.23 3.24 -10.00
N ALA A 14 13.23 1.92 -10.16
CA ALA A 14 14.40 1.08 -10.42
C ALA A 14 14.17 0.11 -11.59
N ASN A 15 15.17 0.00 -12.48
CA ASN A 15 15.19 -0.85 -13.68
C ASN A 15 15.54 -2.31 -13.30
N LEU A 16 14.67 -2.92 -12.50
CA LEU A 16 14.81 -4.28 -11.96
C LEU A 16 13.85 -5.22 -12.71
N ASP A 17 14.27 -6.47 -12.96
CA ASP A 17 13.37 -7.51 -13.46
C ASP A 17 12.25 -7.78 -12.42
N ARG A 18 10.99 -7.58 -12.83
CA ARG A 18 9.80 -7.74 -11.97
C ARG A 18 9.04 -9.03 -12.20
N THR A 19 9.51 -9.88 -13.12
CA THR A 19 8.78 -11.08 -13.58
C THR A 19 8.45 -12.05 -12.44
N ASP A 20 9.33 -12.14 -11.43
CA ASP A 20 9.16 -12.99 -10.24
C ASP A 20 9.25 -12.19 -8.91
N ASP A 21 9.03 -10.87 -8.94
CA ASP A 21 9.11 -10.04 -7.74
C ASP A 21 7.78 -10.04 -6.97
N THR A 22 7.67 -10.97 -6.02
CA THR A 22 6.49 -11.14 -5.17
C THR A 22 6.19 -9.89 -4.33
N VAL A 23 7.23 -9.18 -3.86
CA VAL A 23 7.07 -7.93 -3.10
C VAL A 23 6.46 -6.86 -3.99
N TYR A 24 6.98 -6.67 -5.20
CA TYR A 24 6.41 -5.74 -6.19
C TYR A 24 4.93 -6.06 -6.48
N SER A 25 4.61 -7.34 -6.77
CA SER A 25 3.23 -7.76 -7.03
C SER A 25 2.31 -7.45 -5.86
N ASN A 26 2.74 -7.75 -4.63
CA ASN A 26 1.94 -7.51 -3.43
C ASN A 26 1.74 -6.01 -3.13
N VAL A 27 2.74 -5.16 -3.42
CA VAL A 27 2.58 -3.69 -3.34
C VAL A 27 1.55 -3.21 -4.36
N MET A 28 1.59 -3.71 -5.59
CA MET A 28 0.60 -3.36 -6.61
C MET A 28 -0.82 -3.82 -6.23
N ASP A 29 -0.96 -5.02 -5.64
CA ASP A 29 -2.23 -5.50 -5.10
C ASP A 29 -2.78 -4.60 -3.98
N LEU A 30 -1.90 -4.12 -3.08
CA LEU A 30 -2.27 -3.17 -2.03
C LEU A 30 -2.73 -1.83 -2.62
N VAL A 31 -1.97 -1.27 -3.56
CA VAL A 31 -2.32 0.00 -4.22
C VAL A 31 -3.64 -0.12 -4.97
N ARG A 32 -3.90 -1.25 -5.64
CA ARG A 32 -5.20 -1.53 -6.28
C ARG A 32 -6.34 -1.59 -5.26
N ALA A 33 -6.14 -2.24 -4.11
CA ALA A 33 -7.15 -2.27 -3.04
C ALA A 33 -7.47 -0.86 -2.49
N VAL A 34 -6.45 -0.01 -2.33
CA VAL A 34 -6.63 1.39 -1.92
C VAL A 34 -7.38 2.20 -2.99
N LEU A 35 -7.07 1.98 -4.28
CA LEU A 35 -7.78 2.62 -5.37
C LEU A 35 -9.25 2.18 -5.45
N GLN A 36 -9.54 0.90 -5.22
CA GLN A 36 -10.91 0.39 -5.11
C GLN A 36 -11.65 1.04 -3.94
N LEU A 37 -11.04 1.11 -2.75
CA LEU A 37 -11.61 1.80 -1.60
C LEU A 37 -11.97 3.25 -1.98
N LYS A 38 -11.08 3.98 -2.64
CA LYS A 38 -11.33 5.35 -3.09
C LYS A 38 -12.53 5.47 -4.03
N ASN A 39 -12.67 4.53 -4.97
CA ASN A 39 -13.72 4.58 -5.98
C ASN A 39 -15.09 4.16 -5.41
N GLU A 40 -15.11 3.25 -4.44
CA GLU A 40 -16.34 2.68 -3.91
C GLU A 40 -16.89 3.45 -2.70
N ILE A 41 -16.05 4.17 -1.95
CA ILE A 41 -16.47 4.73 -0.65
C ILE A 41 -17.64 5.71 -0.73
N SER A 42 -17.74 6.46 -1.82
CA SER A 42 -18.82 7.42 -2.05
C SER A 42 -20.14 6.75 -2.43
N LEU A 43 -20.09 5.49 -2.87
CA LEU A 43 -21.24 4.72 -3.35
C LEU A 43 -21.71 3.70 -2.30
N LEU A 44 -20.82 3.25 -1.41
CA LEU A 44 -21.14 2.24 -0.42
C LEU A 44 -21.95 2.79 0.76
N PRO A 45 -22.90 2.01 1.30
CA PRO A 45 -23.46 2.28 2.61
C PRO A 45 -22.39 2.03 3.70
N PRO A 46 -22.54 2.62 4.90
CA PRO A 46 -21.56 2.52 5.98
C PRO A 46 -21.17 1.08 6.36
N GLU A 47 -22.12 0.15 6.30
CA GLU A 47 -21.91 -1.27 6.58
C GLU A 47 -20.94 -1.92 5.59
N GLY A 48 -20.84 -1.37 4.37
CA GLY A 48 -19.93 -1.83 3.31
C GLY A 48 -18.48 -1.38 3.50
N TYR A 49 -18.20 -0.36 4.33
CA TYR A 49 -16.84 0.18 4.49
C TYR A 49 -15.86 -0.85 5.04
N ILE A 50 -16.35 -1.76 5.88
CA ILE A 50 -15.55 -2.86 6.44
C ILE A 50 -15.00 -3.78 5.35
N LEU A 51 -15.74 -4.00 4.26
CA LEU A 51 -15.32 -4.91 3.20
C LEU A 51 -14.11 -4.35 2.44
N VAL A 52 -14.18 -3.09 2.04
CA VAL A 52 -13.09 -2.43 1.31
C VAL A 52 -11.83 -2.28 2.17
N VAL A 53 -11.97 -1.93 3.46
CA VAL A 53 -10.83 -1.86 4.39
C VAL A 53 -10.24 -3.23 4.70
N LYS A 54 -11.08 -4.27 4.80
CA LYS A 54 -10.62 -5.66 4.96
C LYS A 54 -9.75 -6.09 3.78
N ASN A 55 -10.16 -5.77 2.55
CA ASN A 55 -9.37 -6.10 1.36
C ASN A 55 -7.99 -5.45 1.39
N VAL A 56 -7.91 -4.17 1.78
CA VAL A 56 -6.63 -3.47 1.99
C VAL A 56 -5.77 -4.19 3.04
N GLY A 57 -6.35 -4.59 4.17
CA GLY A 57 -5.64 -5.32 5.23
C GLY A 57 -5.17 -6.72 4.81
N LEU A 58 -5.93 -7.43 3.97
CA LEU A 58 -5.51 -8.71 3.40
C LEU A 58 -4.33 -8.55 2.44
N SER A 59 -4.37 -7.54 1.56
CA SER A 59 -3.24 -7.22 0.68
C SER A 59 -1.99 -6.83 1.49
N LEU A 60 -2.14 -6.03 2.55
CA LEU A 60 -1.03 -5.70 3.43
C LEU A 60 -0.44 -6.95 4.09
N ARG A 61 -1.26 -7.87 4.60
CA ARG A 61 -0.77 -9.12 5.20
C ARG A 61 0.07 -9.93 4.21
N LYS A 62 -0.35 -10.04 2.95
CA LYS A 62 0.41 -10.73 1.90
C LYS A 62 1.75 -10.03 1.65
N LEU A 63 1.74 -8.69 1.56
CA LEU A 63 2.94 -7.89 1.39
C LEU A 63 3.95 -8.14 2.52
N ILE A 64 3.52 -8.01 3.78
CA ILE A 64 4.38 -8.25 4.94
C ILE A 64 4.97 -9.67 4.88
N GLY A 65 4.14 -10.69 4.59
CA GLY A 65 4.60 -12.06 4.46
C GLY A 65 5.69 -12.23 3.39
N SER A 66 5.52 -11.65 2.20
CA SER A 66 6.56 -11.71 1.16
C SER A 66 7.84 -10.96 1.52
N VAL A 67 7.74 -9.90 2.33
CA VAL A 67 8.92 -9.17 2.81
C VAL A 67 9.65 -9.98 3.89
N ASP A 68 8.92 -10.65 4.78
CA ASP A 68 9.50 -11.52 5.80
C ASP A 68 10.29 -12.71 5.20
N GLU A 69 9.87 -13.21 4.03
CA GLU A 69 10.59 -14.25 3.29
C GLU A 69 11.95 -13.78 2.74
N ILE A 70 12.06 -12.50 2.36
CA ILE A 70 13.32 -11.94 1.84
C ILE A 70 14.21 -11.32 2.92
N LEU A 71 13.67 -10.94 4.08
CA LEU A 71 14.46 -10.33 5.14
C LEU A 71 15.76 -11.10 5.47
N PRO A 72 15.76 -12.45 5.62
CA PRO A 72 16.95 -13.21 6.00
C PRO A 72 18.12 -13.12 5.01
N ILE A 73 17.84 -12.84 3.74
CA ILE A 73 18.86 -12.75 2.68
C ILE A 73 19.42 -11.32 2.52
N LEU A 74 18.86 -10.34 3.22
CA LEU A 74 19.27 -8.94 3.13
C LEU A 74 20.32 -8.53 4.19
N PRO A 75 21.12 -7.48 3.92
CA PRO A 75 22.10 -6.97 4.87
C PRO A 75 21.46 -6.50 6.18
N ALA A 76 22.17 -6.62 7.31
CA ALA A 76 21.65 -6.28 8.64
C ALA A 76 21.13 -4.83 8.77
N ALA A 77 21.83 -3.87 8.15
CA ALA A 77 21.42 -2.47 8.14
C ALA A 77 20.07 -2.30 7.43
N SER A 78 19.94 -2.86 6.22
CA SER A 78 18.71 -2.78 5.40
C SER A 78 17.54 -3.52 6.06
N ARG A 79 17.78 -4.65 6.74
CA ARG A 79 16.75 -5.37 7.50
C ARG A 79 16.08 -4.47 8.55
N THR A 80 16.88 -3.72 9.31
CA THR A 80 16.36 -2.86 10.40
C THR A 80 15.47 -1.75 9.85
N GLU A 81 15.85 -1.16 8.71
CA GLU A 81 15.07 -0.15 8.00
C GLU A 81 13.74 -0.73 7.47
N ILE A 82 13.80 -1.87 6.79
CA ILE A 82 12.62 -2.55 6.24
C ILE A 82 11.63 -2.96 7.35
N GLU A 83 12.12 -3.52 8.46
CA GLU A 83 11.30 -3.84 9.64
C GLU A 83 10.64 -2.59 10.24
N GLY A 84 11.34 -1.45 10.24
CA GLY A 84 10.79 -0.16 10.64
C GLY A 84 9.62 0.26 9.75
N THR A 85 9.76 0.12 8.44
CA THR A 85 8.70 0.42 7.47
C THR A 85 7.52 -0.55 7.58
N GLN A 86 7.76 -1.85 7.81
CA GLN A 86 6.68 -2.81 8.09
C GLN A 86 5.85 -2.41 9.33
N LYS A 87 6.50 -1.91 10.39
CA LYS A 87 5.80 -1.39 11.58
C LYS A 87 4.99 -0.14 11.27
N LEU A 88 5.52 0.75 10.44
CA LEU A 88 4.80 1.94 9.96
C LEU A 88 3.52 1.54 9.22
N LEU A 89 3.59 0.59 8.27
CA LEU A 89 2.40 0.13 7.55
C LEU A 89 1.32 -0.48 8.46
N ASN A 90 1.72 -1.22 9.50
CA ASN A 90 0.77 -1.73 10.48
C ASN A 90 0.09 -0.60 11.25
N LYS A 91 0.82 0.48 11.57
CA LYS A 91 0.25 1.69 12.16
C LYS A 91 -0.70 2.41 11.20
N ASP A 92 -0.35 2.53 9.92
CA ASP A 92 -1.20 3.18 8.93
C ASP A 92 -2.51 2.40 8.69
N LEU A 93 -2.45 1.06 8.67
CA LEU A 93 -3.65 0.23 8.62
C LEU A 93 -4.51 0.41 9.88
N ALA A 94 -3.90 0.51 11.06
CA ALA A 94 -4.64 0.77 12.29
C ALA A 94 -5.33 2.14 12.26
N ASP A 95 -4.66 3.18 11.73
CA ASP A 95 -5.28 4.50 11.54
C ASP A 95 -6.44 4.42 10.53
N LEU A 96 -6.26 3.74 9.40
CA LEU A 96 -7.32 3.52 8.41
C LEU A 96 -8.55 2.84 9.04
N ILE A 97 -8.35 1.79 9.85
CA ILE A 97 -9.44 1.10 10.57
C ILE A 97 -10.15 2.06 11.54
N ASN A 98 -9.41 2.92 12.23
CA ASN A 98 -9.99 3.91 13.13
C ASN A 98 -10.82 4.95 12.36
N LYS A 99 -10.31 5.46 11.23
CA LYS A 99 -11.04 6.40 10.36
C LYS A 99 -12.29 5.78 9.76
N MET A 100 -12.23 4.50 9.38
CA MET A 100 -13.40 3.74 8.94
C MET A 100 -14.48 3.67 10.02
N ARG A 101 -14.11 3.33 11.25
CA ARG A 101 -15.06 3.29 12.37
C ARG A 101 -15.69 4.65 12.64
N LEU A 102 -14.91 5.72 12.57
CA LEU A 102 -15.43 7.09 12.68
C LEU A 102 -16.40 7.42 11.56
N ALA A 103 -16.09 7.04 10.31
CA ALA A 103 -16.98 7.23 9.16
C ALA A 103 -18.30 6.45 9.31
N GLN A 104 -18.26 5.24 9.85
CA GLN A 104 -19.47 4.46 10.14
C GLN A 104 -20.32 5.13 11.23
N GLN A 105 -19.70 5.56 12.33
CA GLN A 105 -20.40 6.21 13.45
C GLN A 105 -21.00 7.57 13.08
N ASN A 106 -20.38 8.29 12.15
CA ASN A 106 -20.80 9.63 11.73
C ASN A 106 -21.57 9.64 10.41
N ALA A 107 -22.02 8.48 9.92
CA ALA A 107 -22.64 8.37 8.61
C ALA A 107 -23.89 9.25 8.42
N VAL A 108 -24.66 9.46 9.50
CA VAL A 108 -25.90 10.26 9.54
C VAL A 108 -25.72 11.65 10.16
N THR A 109 -24.49 12.07 10.42
CA THR A 109 -24.17 13.38 11.01
C THR A 109 -23.62 14.33 9.95
N SER A 110 -23.49 15.61 10.29
CA SER A 110 -22.84 16.62 9.43
C SER A 110 -21.35 16.34 9.17
N LEU A 111 -20.73 15.41 9.92
CA LEU A 111 -19.33 15.04 9.79
C LEU A 111 -19.09 13.90 8.78
N SER A 112 -20.15 13.28 8.22
CA SER A 112 -20.05 12.11 7.33
C SER A 112 -19.01 12.26 6.22
N GLU A 113 -19.07 13.35 5.45
CA GLU A 113 -18.15 13.61 4.35
C GLU A 113 -16.72 13.89 4.80
N GLU A 114 -16.54 14.49 5.98
CA GLU A 114 -15.22 14.73 6.56
C GLU A 114 -14.58 13.43 7.04
N CYS A 115 -15.34 12.56 7.69
CA CYS A 115 -14.84 11.26 8.10
C CYS A 115 -14.46 10.38 6.90
N LYS A 116 -15.22 10.42 5.81
CA LYS A 116 -14.84 9.75 4.54
C LYS A 116 -13.55 10.30 3.97
N ARG A 117 -13.37 11.63 3.94
CA ARG A 117 -12.11 12.26 3.51
C ARG A 117 -10.92 11.80 4.34
N GLN A 118 -11.06 11.77 5.67
CA GLN A 118 -9.98 11.27 6.54
C GLN A 118 -9.65 9.81 6.28
N MET A 119 -10.65 8.97 6.00
CA MET A 119 -10.41 7.58 5.63
C MET A 119 -9.67 7.45 4.30
N LEU A 120 -10.02 8.29 3.30
CA LEU A 120 -9.29 8.36 2.04
C LEU A 120 -7.84 8.79 2.24
N THR A 121 -7.60 9.82 3.06
CA THR A 121 -6.25 10.28 3.40
C THR A 121 -5.43 9.17 4.06
N ALA A 122 -5.99 8.47 5.06
CA ALA A 122 -5.31 7.35 5.72
C ALA A 122 -4.98 6.21 4.74
N SER A 123 -5.91 5.87 3.84
CA SER A 123 -5.68 4.84 2.82
C SER A 123 -4.59 5.24 1.82
N HIS A 124 -4.52 6.52 1.47
CA HIS A 124 -3.50 7.06 0.58
C HIS A 124 -2.11 7.02 1.24
N THR A 125 -2.00 7.43 2.51
CA THR A 125 -0.75 7.34 3.28
C THR A 125 -0.22 5.91 3.28
N LEU A 126 -1.07 4.92 3.59
CA LEU A 126 -0.69 3.51 3.54
C LEU A 126 -0.15 3.07 2.17
N ALA A 127 -0.74 3.55 1.07
CA ALA A 127 -0.26 3.25 -0.27
C ALA A 127 1.11 3.89 -0.59
N VAL A 128 1.33 5.12 -0.11
CA VAL A 128 2.62 5.81 -0.24
C VAL A 128 3.70 5.07 0.54
N ASP A 129 3.42 4.68 1.78
CA ASP A 129 4.38 3.96 2.61
C ASP A 129 4.63 2.53 2.09
N ALA A 130 3.64 1.89 1.46
CA ALA A 130 3.85 0.60 0.80
C ALA A 130 4.80 0.73 -0.40
N LYS A 131 4.76 1.86 -1.12
CA LYS A 131 5.76 2.18 -2.14
C LYS A 131 7.14 2.42 -1.53
N ASN A 132 7.22 3.16 -0.42
CA ASN A 132 8.48 3.40 0.28
C ASN A 132 9.12 2.08 0.76
N LEU A 133 8.30 1.10 1.19
CA LEU A 133 8.77 -0.25 1.51
C LEU A 133 9.37 -0.96 0.30
N LEU A 134 8.72 -0.88 -0.87
CA LEU A 134 9.25 -1.44 -2.11
C LEU A 134 10.61 -0.83 -2.46
N ASP A 135 10.71 0.50 -2.41
CA ASP A 135 11.95 1.23 -2.72
C ASP A 135 13.08 0.81 -1.76
N ALA A 136 12.80 0.68 -0.46
CA ALA A 136 13.77 0.20 0.53
C ALA A 136 14.21 -1.26 0.28
N VAL A 137 13.26 -2.13 -0.07
CA VAL A 137 13.53 -3.53 -0.44
C VAL A 137 14.39 -3.60 -1.69
N ASP A 138 14.06 -2.83 -2.73
CA ASP A 138 14.79 -2.77 -3.98
C ASP A 138 16.23 -2.30 -3.76
N GLN A 139 16.41 -1.24 -2.98
CA GLN A 139 17.73 -0.75 -2.60
C GLN A 139 18.53 -1.82 -1.84
N ALA A 140 17.90 -2.53 -0.91
CA ALA A 140 18.54 -3.61 -0.16
C ALA A 140 18.96 -4.78 -1.07
N LYS A 141 18.12 -5.17 -2.03
CA LYS A 141 18.43 -6.21 -3.02
C LYS A 141 19.61 -5.80 -3.90
N VAL A 142 19.68 -4.53 -4.33
CA VAL A 142 20.82 -3.98 -5.10
C VAL A 142 22.11 -4.03 -4.28
N GLN A 143 22.08 -3.58 -3.02
CA GLN A 143 23.25 -3.62 -2.13
C GLN A 143 23.76 -5.05 -1.87
N ALA A 144 22.85 -6.02 -1.82
CA ALA A 144 23.18 -7.43 -1.63
C ALA A 144 23.63 -8.15 -2.92
N ASN A 145 23.67 -7.46 -4.06
CA ASN A 145 23.89 -8.06 -5.39
C ASN A 145 22.87 -9.18 -5.72
N LEU A 146 21.66 -9.10 -5.16
CA LEU A 146 20.60 -10.10 -5.32
C LEU A 146 19.70 -9.84 -6.54
N VAL A 147 20.01 -8.82 -7.35
CA VAL A 147 19.19 -8.50 -8.52
C VAL A 147 19.89 -8.84 -9.82
N LYS A 148 19.14 -9.45 -10.73
CA LYS A 148 19.43 -9.35 -12.16
C LYS A 148 19.05 -7.94 -12.61
N LEU A 149 20.05 -7.14 -12.96
CA LEU A 149 19.84 -5.95 -13.77
C LEU A 149 19.25 -6.40 -15.11
N CYS A 150 18.26 -5.67 -15.63
CA CYS A 150 17.82 -5.86 -17.00
C CYS A 150 19.01 -5.55 -17.91
N LEU A 151 19.60 -6.57 -18.53
CA LEU A 151 20.54 -6.38 -19.64
C LEU A 151 19.67 -6.01 -20.86
N GLU A 152 19.78 -4.77 -21.32
CA GLU A 152 19.32 -4.36 -22.65
C GLU A 152 19.98 -5.19 -23.76
#